data_AF-A0A1W6DQF1-F1
#
_entry.id   AF-A0A1W6DQF1-F1
#
_cell.length_a   1.000
_cell.length_b   1.000
_cell.length_c   1.000
_cell.angle_alpha   90.00
_cell.angle_beta   90.00
_cell.angle_gamma   90.00
#
_symmetry.space_group_name_H-M   'P 1'
#
loop_
_entity.id
_entity.type
_entity.pdbx_description
1 polymer ?
#
loop_
_entity_poly.entity_id
_entity_poly.type
_entity_poly.pdbx_seq_one_letter_code
_entity_poly.pdbx_strand_id
1 'polypeptide(L)'
;MSFDRYGSDVLGGTPAPTHHRARPVSRPQPAERGLVVEEVQTGWVGAVVRVEKSGGMHVVVLEDRAGRTRTFPLGPGFWVDGAPVELTPPVTSRAPAAPTRTASGSRAVVGQRARVARGSRIWVEGKHDAELVEKVWGDDLRVEGVVVEPLHGVDDLAAALADFGPTPQRRVGVLVDHLVPGSKERRIADEALRRSPAGTVLVLGHPYVDVWQAVKPARIGLERWPVIERGTEWKRGILRELGWPAQTAEDVGRAWQRILGTVRTYADLEPSLLGRVEELIDFVTAP
;
A
#
# COMPACT_ATOMS: atom_id res chain seq x y z
N MET A 1 -82.63 -48.29 -19.23
CA MET A 1 -81.56 -48.27 -18.21
C MET A 1 -81.22 -46.81 -17.97
N SER A 2 -81.73 -46.23 -16.89
CA SER A 2 -81.66 -44.80 -16.63
C SER A 2 -80.27 -44.45 -16.08
N PHE A 3 -79.57 -43.58 -16.79
CA PHE A 3 -78.31 -42.98 -16.36
C PHE A 3 -78.60 -41.97 -15.25
N ASP A 4 -78.11 -42.24 -14.05
CA ASP A 4 -77.79 -41.18 -13.09
C ASP A 4 -76.33 -40.78 -13.29
N ARG A 5 -76.09 -39.49 -13.56
CA ARG A 5 -74.76 -38.92 -13.82
C ARG A 5 -74.09 -38.38 -12.55
N TYR A 6 -74.73 -38.47 -11.40
CA TYR A 6 -74.14 -38.03 -10.13
C TYR A 6 -74.24 -39.16 -9.11
N GLY A 7 -73.24 -40.04 -9.13
CA GLY A 7 -73.02 -40.99 -8.04
C GLY A 7 -72.87 -40.22 -6.72
N SER A 8 -73.63 -40.65 -5.73
CA SER A 8 -73.74 -40.05 -4.40
C SER A 8 -72.52 -40.35 -3.53
N ASP A 9 -71.37 -39.75 -3.86
CA ASP A 9 -70.29 -39.51 -2.90
C ASP A 9 -69.23 -38.57 -3.54
N VAL A 10 -69.29 -37.27 -3.21
CA VAL A 10 -68.29 -36.27 -3.64
C VAL A 10 -67.04 -36.28 -2.75
N LEU A 11 -66.97 -37.14 -1.73
CA LEU A 11 -65.87 -37.22 -0.78
C LEU A 11 -65.19 -38.60 -0.73
N GLY A 12 -65.67 -39.57 -1.49
CA GLY A 12 -65.14 -40.92 -1.57
C GLY A 12 -64.24 -41.14 -2.78
N GLY A 13 -62.94 -40.88 -2.64
CA GLY A 13 -61.94 -41.48 -3.54
C GLY A 13 -60.96 -40.52 -4.22
N THR A 14 -60.23 -39.70 -3.46
CA THR A 14 -58.82 -39.44 -3.75
C THR A 14 -58.12 -39.17 -2.42
N PRO A 15 -57.04 -39.88 -2.06
CA PRO A 15 -56.27 -39.55 -0.87
C PRO A 15 -55.80 -38.11 -0.98
N ALA A 16 -55.99 -37.32 0.09
CA ALA A 16 -55.44 -35.98 0.18
C ALA A 16 -53.96 -36.00 -0.27
N PRO A 17 -53.50 -35.08 -1.13
CA PRO A 17 -52.08 -34.92 -1.32
C PRO A 17 -51.53 -34.56 0.05
N THR A 18 -50.79 -35.49 0.65
CA THR A 18 -50.03 -35.28 1.87
C THR A 18 -49.30 -33.94 1.74
N HIS A 19 -49.72 -32.96 2.53
CA HIS A 19 -49.15 -31.61 2.57
C HIS A 19 -47.76 -31.66 3.21
N HIS A 20 -46.82 -32.31 2.54
CA HIS A 20 -45.41 -32.28 2.84
C HIS A 20 -44.63 -32.04 1.53
N ARG A 21 -45.03 -31.01 0.77
CA ARG A 21 -44.03 -30.34 -0.07
C ARG A 21 -43.02 -29.73 0.90
N ALA A 22 -41.80 -30.26 0.88
CA ALA A 22 -40.69 -29.66 1.61
C ALA A 22 -40.69 -28.15 1.33
N ARG A 23 -40.64 -27.33 2.38
CA ARG A 23 -40.54 -25.87 2.21
C ARG A 23 -39.33 -25.59 1.31
N PRO A 24 -39.47 -24.78 0.25
CA PRO A 24 -38.34 -24.39 -0.58
C PRO A 24 -37.25 -23.80 0.32
N VAL A 25 -36.07 -24.39 0.30
CA VAL A 25 -34.94 -23.95 1.12
C VAL A 25 -34.23 -22.85 0.36
N SER A 26 -34.12 -21.66 0.98
CA SER A 26 -33.35 -20.56 0.41
C SER A 26 -31.92 -20.99 0.17
N ARG A 27 -31.40 -20.71 -1.03
CA ARG A 27 -29.98 -20.91 -1.34
C ARG A 27 -29.24 -19.58 -1.25
N PRO A 28 -28.01 -19.56 -0.71
CA PRO A 28 -27.16 -18.38 -0.80
C PRO A 28 -26.96 -17.95 -2.25
N GLN A 29 -27.26 -16.69 -2.55
CA GLN A 29 -27.14 -16.09 -3.88
C GLN A 29 -26.38 -14.76 -3.76
N PRO A 30 -25.18 -14.63 -4.35
CA PRO A 30 -24.47 -13.36 -4.35
C PRO A 30 -25.29 -12.26 -5.03
N ALA A 31 -25.42 -11.10 -4.38
CA ALA A 31 -26.07 -9.92 -4.93
C ALA A 31 -25.18 -9.24 -5.99
N GLU A 32 -25.02 -9.91 -7.14
CA GLU A 32 -24.26 -9.41 -8.27
C GLU A 32 -25.01 -8.30 -9.00
N ARG A 33 -24.27 -7.32 -9.52
CA ARG A 33 -24.86 -6.20 -10.25
C ARG A 33 -25.61 -6.70 -11.48
N GLY A 34 -26.86 -6.28 -11.64
CA GLY A 34 -27.75 -6.73 -12.72
C GLY A 34 -28.61 -7.95 -12.38
N LEU A 35 -28.36 -8.64 -11.26
CA LEU A 35 -29.24 -9.70 -10.78
C LEU A 35 -30.62 -9.10 -10.47
N VAL A 36 -31.67 -9.64 -11.09
CA VAL A 36 -33.05 -9.21 -10.83
C VAL A 36 -33.63 -10.06 -9.71
N VAL A 37 -34.13 -9.41 -8.67
CA VAL A 37 -34.73 -10.06 -7.51
C VAL A 37 -36.09 -9.44 -7.20
N GLU A 38 -36.96 -10.25 -6.61
CA GLU A 38 -38.22 -9.83 -6.00
C GLU A 38 -38.06 -9.83 -4.48
N GLU A 39 -38.31 -8.70 -3.82
CA GLU A 39 -38.37 -8.64 -2.35
C GLU A 39 -39.79 -9.00 -1.88
N VAL A 40 -39.89 -10.04 -1.06
CA VAL A 40 -41.15 -10.76 -0.79
C VAL A 40 -42.12 -9.97 0.10
N GLN A 41 -41.63 -9.11 1.01
CA GLN A 41 -42.52 -8.35 1.89
C GLN A 41 -43.23 -7.21 1.18
N THR A 42 -42.54 -6.57 0.23
CA THR A 42 -43.03 -5.38 -0.46
C THR A 42 -43.47 -5.63 -1.90
N GLY A 43 -43.16 -6.81 -2.45
CA GLY A 43 -43.40 -7.15 -3.86
C GLY A 43 -42.53 -6.35 -4.83
N TRP A 44 -41.43 -5.76 -4.35
CA TRP A 44 -40.56 -4.92 -5.16
C TRP A 44 -39.68 -5.79 -6.07
N VAL A 45 -39.80 -5.60 -7.38
CA VAL A 45 -38.96 -6.27 -8.38
C VAL A 45 -37.94 -5.28 -8.94
N GLY A 46 -36.65 -5.59 -8.83
CA GLY A 46 -35.60 -4.72 -9.37
C GLY A 46 -34.25 -5.40 -9.54
N ALA A 47 -33.41 -4.80 -10.38
CA ALA A 47 -32.05 -5.22 -10.62
C ALA A 47 -31.11 -4.66 -9.55
N VAL A 48 -30.20 -5.47 -9.05
CA VAL A 48 -29.14 -5.04 -8.12
C VAL A 48 -28.26 -4.01 -8.82
N VAL A 49 -28.24 -2.78 -8.31
CA VAL A 49 -27.34 -1.74 -8.81
C VAL A 49 -26.07 -1.63 -7.98
N ARG A 50 -26.12 -1.89 -6.66
CA ARG A 50 -24.95 -1.93 -5.79
C ARG A 50 -25.29 -2.54 -4.43
N VAL A 51 -24.25 -2.96 -3.72
CA VAL A 51 -24.31 -3.34 -2.31
C VAL A 51 -23.44 -2.37 -1.52
N GLU A 52 -23.97 -1.86 -0.42
CA GLU A 52 -23.31 -0.87 0.44
C GLU A 52 -23.25 -1.38 1.89
N LYS A 53 -22.33 -0.82 2.68
CA LYS A 53 -22.28 -1.03 4.12
C LYS A 53 -22.87 0.20 4.81
N SER A 54 -23.95 0.02 5.57
CA SER A 54 -24.63 1.09 6.30
C SER A 54 -24.91 0.64 7.73
N GLY A 55 -24.50 1.44 8.72
CA GLY A 55 -24.77 1.16 10.14
C GLY A 55 -24.26 -0.18 10.67
N GLY A 56 -23.22 -0.75 10.05
CA GLY A 56 -22.68 -2.07 10.40
C GLY A 56 -23.32 -3.26 9.66
N MET A 57 -24.36 -3.04 8.85
CA MET A 57 -25.01 -4.07 8.03
C MET A 57 -24.74 -3.86 6.54
N HIS A 58 -24.85 -4.93 5.75
CA HIS A 58 -24.85 -4.83 4.30
C HIS A 58 -26.28 -4.63 3.78
N VAL A 59 -26.44 -3.67 2.87
CA VAL A 59 -27.71 -3.38 2.19
C VAL A 59 -27.52 -3.50 0.69
N VAL A 60 -28.56 -3.96 0.00
CA VAL A 60 -28.64 -4.02 -1.46
C VAL A 60 -29.55 -2.91 -1.97
N VAL A 61 -29.11 -2.22 -3.01
CA VAL A 61 -29.91 -1.21 -3.71
C VAL A 61 -30.42 -1.85 -4.99
N LEU A 62 -31.75 -1.83 -5.17
CA LEU A 62 -32.46 -2.38 -6.31
C LEU A 62 -33.06 -1.24 -7.14
N GLU A 63 -32.98 -1.35 -8.46
CA GLU A 63 -33.61 -0.44 -9.42
C GLU A 63 -34.75 -1.15 -10.16
N ASP A 64 -35.96 -0.56 -10.13
CA ASP A 64 -37.12 -1.10 -10.87
C ASP A 64 -37.07 -0.74 -12.37
N ARG A 65 -37.99 -1.31 -13.15
CA ARG A 65 -38.11 -1.04 -14.60
C ARG A 65 -38.37 0.43 -14.97
N ALA A 66 -38.78 1.25 -14.01
CA ALA A 66 -39.05 2.67 -14.20
C ALA A 66 -37.87 3.55 -13.71
N GLY A 67 -36.74 2.94 -13.35
CA GLY A 67 -35.52 3.62 -12.89
C GLY A 67 -35.60 4.11 -11.44
N ARG A 68 -36.60 3.69 -10.66
CA ARG A 68 -36.70 4.05 -9.23
C ARG A 68 -35.84 3.11 -8.41
N THR A 69 -35.15 3.65 -7.41
CA THR A 69 -34.27 2.86 -6.54
C THR A 69 -34.85 2.69 -5.14
N ARG A 70 -34.61 1.52 -4.56
CA ARG A 70 -34.98 1.21 -3.17
C ARG A 70 -33.92 0.33 -2.51
N THR A 71 -33.69 0.56 -1.23
CA THR A 71 -32.66 -0.12 -0.43
C THR A 71 -33.28 -1.15 0.50
N PHE A 72 -32.70 -2.34 0.56
CA PHE A 72 -33.13 -3.45 1.41
C PHE A 72 -31.93 -4.07 2.14
N PRO A 73 -32.11 -4.64 3.35
CA PRO A 73 -31.05 -5.41 4.01
C PRO A 73 -30.72 -6.66 3.19
N LEU A 74 -29.44 -7.04 3.16
CA LEU A 74 -29.05 -8.37 2.68
C LEU A 74 -29.52 -9.47 3.64
N GLY A 75 -29.66 -10.68 3.11
CA GLY A 75 -30.17 -11.85 3.84
C GLY A 75 -31.36 -12.51 3.14
N PRO A 76 -32.18 -13.27 3.87
CA PRO A 76 -33.36 -13.93 3.32
C PRO A 76 -34.48 -12.92 2.99
N GLY A 77 -35.46 -13.35 2.20
CA GLY A 77 -36.63 -12.54 1.85
C GLY A 77 -36.70 -12.11 0.39
N PHE A 78 -35.86 -12.71 -0.47
CA PHE A 78 -35.83 -12.42 -1.90
C PHE A 78 -36.13 -13.67 -2.72
N TRP A 79 -36.75 -13.48 -3.88
CA TRP A 79 -36.92 -14.50 -4.91
C TRP A 79 -36.11 -14.14 -6.16
N VAL A 80 -35.55 -15.17 -6.80
CA VAL A 80 -34.98 -15.10 -8.15
C VAL A 80 -35.70 -16.15 -8.97
N ASP A 81 -36.30 -15.74 -10.09
CA ASP A 81 -37.07 -16.62 -10.98
C ASP A 81 -38.14 -17.47 -10.25
N GLY A 82 -38.77 -16.88 -9.22
CA GLY A 82 -39.80 -17.54 -8.41
C GLY A 82 -39.27 -18.53 -7.35
N ALA A 83 -37.95 -18.64 -7.17
CA ALA A 83 -37.33 -19.47 -6.14
C ALA A 83 -36.75 -18.60 -5.02
N PRO A 84 -36.94 -18.96 -3.73
CA PRO A 84 -36.38 -18.18 -2.63
C PRO A 84 -34.86 -18.29 -2.55
N VAL A 85 -34.23 -17.14 -2.29
CA VAL A 85 -32.79 -17.00 -2.11
C VAL A 85 -32.49 -16.24 -0.82
N GLU A 86 -31.27 -16.46 -0.31
CA GLU A 86 -30.65 -15.60 0.69
C GLU A 86 -29.60 -14.75 -0.03
N LEU A 87 -29.87 -13.45 -0.18
CA LEU A 87 -28.91 -12.57 -0.84
C LEU A 87 -27.69 -12.35 0.04
N THR A 88 -26.53 -12.75 -0.46
CA THR A 88 -25.24 -12.59 0.21
C THR A 88 -24.45 -11.44 -0.42
N PRO A 89 -23.48 -10.84 0.31
CA PRO A 89 -22.59 -9.86 -0.28
C PRO A 89 -21.92 -10.43 -1.55
N PRO A 90 -21.72 -9.63 -2.60
CA PRO A 90 -21.08 -10.10 -3.82
C PRO A 90 -19.71 -10.69 -3.47
N VAL A 91 -19.42 -11.86 -4.04
CA VAL A 91 -18.12 -12.51 -3.88
C VAL A 91 -17.11 -11.69 -4.70
N THR A 92 -16.44 -10.74 -4.05
CA THR A 92 -15.28 -10.08 -4.66
C THR A 92 -14.08 -11.02 -4.58
N SER A 93 -14.14 -12.17 -5.27
CA SER A 93 -13.02 -13.11 -5.38
C SER A 93 -12.00 -12.59 -6.39
N ARG A 94 -11.30 -11.53 -6.03
CA ARG A 94 -9.91 -11.33 -6.40
C ARG A 94 -9.35 -10.29 -5.45
N ALA A 95 -8.65 -10.78 -4.43
CA ALA A 95 -7.60 -9.95 -3.85
C ALA A 95 -6.74 -9.45 -5.03
N PRO A 96 -6.39 -8.15 -5.06
CA PRO A 96 -5.53 -7.64 -6.11
C PRO A 96 -4.31 -8.56 -6.23
N ALA A 97 -3.98 -8.94 -7.47
CA ALA A 97 -2.84 -9.80 -7.72
C ALA A 97 -1.61 -9.18 -7.03
N ALA A 98 -0.86 -10.00 -6.30
CA ALA A 98 0.34 -9.51 -5.63
C ALA A 98 1.25 -8.82 -6.65
N PRO A 99 1.80 -7.64 -6.31
CA PRO A 99 2.65 -6.90 -7.24
C PRO A 99 3.82 -7.79 -7.68
N THR A 100 4.07 -7.84 -9.00
CA THR A 100 5.16 -8.62 -9.57
C THR A 100 6.51 -7.91 -9.49
N ARG A 101 6.51 -6.63 -9.08
CA ARG A 101 7.71 -5.80 -8.92
C ARG A 101 7.71 -5.03 -7.61
N THR A 102 8.90 -4.79 -7.07
CA THR A 102 9.12 -3.90 -5.91
C THR A 102 9.07 -2.43 -6.33
N ALA A 103 9.06 -1.51 -5.36
CA ALA A 103 9.06 -0.08 -5.64
C ALA A 103 10.34 0.41 -6.34
N SER A 104 11.47 -0.28 -6.18
CA SER A 104 12.73 -0.05 -6.91
C SER A 104 12.68 -0.55 -8.36
N GLY A 105 11.68 -1.38 -8.72
CA GLY A 105 11.49 -1.92 -10.06
C GLY A 105 12.00 -3.35 -10.26
N SER A 106 12.64 -3.96 -9.26
CA SER A 106 13.05 -5.37 -9.28
C SER A 106 11.86 -6.33 -9.32
N ARG A 107 12.09 -7.59 -9.70
CA ARG A 107 11.04 -8.62 -9.63
C ARG A 107 10.78 -8.99 -8.18
N ALA A 108 9.53 -8.95 -7.75
CA ALA A 108 9.15 -9.33 -6.40
C ALA A 108 9.45 -10.83 -6.18
N VAL A 109 10.23 -11.13 -5.15
CA VAL A 109 10.57 -12.50 -4.78
C VAL A 109 9.57 -13.00 -3.75
N VAL A 110 8.72 -13.95 -4.14
CA VAL A 110 7.72 -14.55 -3.26
C VAL A 110 8.31 -15.79 -2.56
N GLY A 111 8.25 -15.84 -1.24
CA GLY A 111 8.56 -17.04 -0.47
C GLY A 111 10.05 -17.30 -0.18
N GLN A 112 10.95 -16.33 -0.41
CA GLN A 112 12.30 -16.43 0.16
C GLN A 112 12.24 -16.27 1.68
N ARG A 113 12.82 -17.23 2.42
CA ARG A 113 13.19 -17.01 3.82
C ARG A 113 14.23 -15.88 3.83
N ALA A 114 14.04 -14.89 4.69
CA ALA A 114 15.02 -13.84 4.92
C ALA A 114 16.40 -14.50 5.09
N ARG A 115 17.35 -14.18 4.19
CA ARG A 115 18.74 -14.61 4.37
C ARG A 115 19.18 -14.12 5.75
N VAL A 116 19.96 -14.93 6.47
CA VAL A 116 20.69 -14.40 7.65
C VAL A 116 21.38 -13.15 7.17
N ALA A 117 21.04 -12.00 7.78
CA ALA A 117 21.48 -10.70 7.29
C ALA A 117 22.97 -10.79 6.96
N ARG A 118 23.37 -10.43 5.73
CA ARG A 118 24.79 -10.30 5.34
C ARG A 118 25.57 -9.43 6.33
N GLY A 119 24.84 -8.70 7.17
CA GLY A 119 25.36 -7.90 8.25
C GLY A 119 25.76 -6.52 7.75
N SER A 120 25.89 -6.34 6.43
CA SER A 120 26.13 -5.06 5.79
C SER A 120 25.06 -4.03 6.14
N ARG A 121 25.43 -2.77 6.05
CA ARG A 121 24.57 -1.63 6.37
C ARG A 121 24.64 -0.56 5.30
N ILE A 122 23.53 0.14 5.16
CA ILE A 122 23.49 1.46 4.54
C ILE A 122 23.17 2.45 5.66
N TRP A 123 24.09 3.37 5.92
CA TRP A 123 23.86 4.49 6.83
C TRP A 123 23.46 5.73 6.06
N VAL A 124 22.50 6.45 6.57
CA VAL A 124 21.96 7.66 5.95
C VAL A 124 21.94 8.81 6.95
N GLU A 125 22.06 10.06 6.51
CA GLU A 125 22.22 11.20 7.42
C GLU A 125 21.01 11.46 8.34
N GLY A 126 19.81 11.11 7.89
CA GLY A 126 18.58 11.45 8.60
C GLY A 126 17.55 10.34 8.64
N LYS A 127 16.56 10.53 9.52
CA LYS A 127 15.38 9.67 9.59
C LYS A 127 14.58 9.71 8.30
N HIS A 128 14.46 10.87 7.65
CA HIS A 128 13.68 11.00 6.41
C HIS A 128 14.34 10.23 5.25
N ASP A 129 15.66 10.26 5.18
CA ASP A 129 16.46 9.45 4.25
C ASP A 129 16.19 7.97 4.44
N ALA A 130 16.26 7.51 5.69
CA ALA A 130 16.01 6.11 6.03
C ALA A 130 14.59 5.70 5.62
N GLU A 131 13.60 6.54 5.90
CA GLU A 131 12.21 6.29 5.49
C GLU A 131 12.02 6.28 3.97
N LEU A 132 12.72 7.15 3.23
CA LEU A 132 12.65 7.17 1.77
C LEU A 132 13.30 5.93 1.16
N VAL A 133 14.49 5.57 1.65
CA VAL A 133 15.22 4.39 1.17
C VAL A 133 14.43 3.12 1.49
N GLU A 134 13.92 2.99 2.71
CA GLU A 134 13.09 1.86 3.13
C GLU A 134 11.84 1.73 2.26
N LYS A 135 11.18 2.85 1.93
CA LYS A 135 9.98 2.83 1.11
C LYS A 135 10.22 2.35 -0.32
N VAL A 136 11.35 2.70 -0.93
CA VAL A 136 11.60 2.42 -2.35
C VAL A 136 12.42 1.14 -2.54
N TRP A 137 13.41 0.87 -1.70
CA TRP A 137 14.34 -0.25 -1.83
C TRP A 137 14.26 -1.27 -0.69
N GLY A 138 13.45 -1.04 0.36
CA GLY A 138 13.43 -1.92 1.54
C GLY A 138 13.12 -3.39 1.22
N ASP A 139 12.27 -3.66 0.22
CA ASP A 139 11.98 -5.03 -0.23
C ASP A 139 13.23 -5.73 -0.77
N ASP A 140 13.99 -5.05 -1.62
CA ASP A 140 15.22 -5.56 -2.23
C ASP A 140 16.34 -5.72 -1.18
N LEU A 141 16.50 -4.72 -0.32
CA LEU A 141 17.50 -4.72 0.75
C LEU A 141 17.26 -5.86 1.74
N ARG A 142 16.00 -6.18 2.06
CA ARG A 142 15.66 -7.31 2.93
C ARG A 142 15.99 -8.67 2.29
N VAL A 143 15.83 -8.81 0.98
CA VAL A 143 16.26 -10.02 0.24
C VAL A 143 17.78 -10.19 0.33
N GLU A 144 18.51 -9.08 0.23
CA GLU A 144 19.97 -9.08 0.34
C GLU A 144 20.50 -9.09 1.79
N GLY A 145 19.61 -8.98 2.78
CA GLY A 145 19.98 -8.96 4.20
C GLY A 145 20.76 -7.70 4.60
N VAL A 146 20.50 -6.58 3.94
CA VAL A 146 21.05 -5.26 4.20
C VAL A 146 20.06 -4.45 5.04
N VAL A 147 20.56 -3.74 6.05
CA VAL A 147 19.73 -2.89 6.91
C VAL A 147 20.10 -1.43 6.69
N VAL A 148 19.08 -0.56 6.65
CA VAL A 148 19.24 0.90 6.56
C VAL A 148 19.09 1.50 7.96
N GLU A 149 20.04 2.33 8.38
CA GLU A 149 20.03 2.96 9.70
C GLU A 149 20.40 4.44 9.58
N PRO A 150 19.72 5.36 10.30
CA PRO A 150 20.16 6.74 10.37
C PRO A 150 21.45 6.87 11.18
N LEU A 151 22.38 7.67 10.68
CA LEU A 151 23.56 8.17 11.37
C LEU A 151 23.23 9.58 11.88
N HIS A 152 23.67 9.98 13.07
CA HIS A 152 23.41 11.32 13.61
C HIS A 152 24.34 12.39 13.00
N GLY A 153 24.57 12.32 11.69
CA GLY A 153 25.53 13.13 10.95
C GLY A 153 26.91 12.47 10.80
N VAL A 154 27.71 12.98 9.87
CA VAL A 154 29.03 12.41 9.53
C VAL A 154 30.05 12.52 10.67
N ASP A 155 29.84 13.43 11.62
CA ASP A 155 30.71 13.61 12.78
C ASP A 155 30.86 12.31 13.61
N ASP A 156 29.82 11.47 13.67
CA ASP A 156 29.82 10.20 14.41
C ASP A 156 30.34 9.00 13.59
N LEU A 157 30.63 9.20 12.30
CA LEU A 157 30.94 8.12 11.36
C LEU A 157 32.14 7.27 11.83
N ALA A 158 33.20 7.91 12.31
CA ALA A 158 34.42 7.19 12.71
C ALA A 158 34.18 6.27 13.92
N ALA A 159 33.39 6.73 14.91
CA ALA A 159 33.03 5.93 16.07
C ALA A 159 32.10 4.78 15.68
N ALA A 160 31.07 5.07 14.89
CA ALA A 160 30.14 4.06 14.39
C ALA A 160 30.85 2.96 13.60
N LEU A 161 31.81 3.30 12.74
CA LEU A 161 32.61 2.31 12.00
C LEU A 161 33.50 1.46 12.91
N ALA A 162 34.08 2.05 13.95
CA ALA A 162 34.90 1.32 14.91
C ALA A 162 34.06 0.30 15.69
N ASP A 163 32.87 0.70 16.14
CA ASP A 163 31.94 -0.18 16.86
C ASP A 163 31.37 -1.28 15.94
N PHE A 164 31.11 -0.93 14.68
CA PHE A 164 30.58 -1.87 13.71
C PHE A 164 31.61 -2.91 13.27
N GLY A 165 32.87 -2.51 13.05
CA GLY A 165 33.94 -3.39 12.56
C GLY A 165 33.66 -3.92 11.14
N PRO A 166 33.69 -3.07 10.09
CA PRO A 166 33.38 -3.49 8.73
C PRO A 166 34.43 -4.47 8.19
N THR A 167 33.97 -5.46 7.43
CA THR A 167 34.82 -6.49 6.79
C THR A 167 34.44 -6.61 5.31
N PRO A 168 35.25 -7.29 4.48
CA PRO A 168 34.90 -7.50 3.07
C PRO A 168 33.54 -8.19 2.86
N GLN A 169 33.11 -9.03 3.82
CA GLN A 169 31.83 -9.73 3.82
C GLN A 169 30.69 -8.96 4.51
N ARG A 170 31.03 -7.88 5.24
CA ARG A 170 30.10 -7.06 6.02
C ARG A 170 30.44 -5.58 5.86
N ARG A 171 29.99 -5.00 4.75
CA ARG A 171 30.37 -3.66 4.30
C ARG A 171 29.41 -2.59 4.80
N VAL A 172 29.88 -1.34 4.82
CA VAL A 172 29.04 -0.18 5.16
C VAL A 172 29.02 0.79 3.99
N GLY A 173 27.84 0.99 3.40
CA GLY A 173 27.56 2.12 2.53
C GLY A 173 27.07 3.30 3.37
N VAL A 174 27.48 4.52 3.03
CA VAL A 174 27.03 5.74 3.71
C VAL A 174 26.54 6.73 2.67
N LEU A 175 25.31 7.21 2.81
CA LEU A 175 24.74 8.29 2.02
C LEU A 175 24.59 9.53 2.90
N VAL A 176 25.22 10.62 2.48
CA VAL A 176 25.16 11.91 3.16
C VAL A 176 24.61 13.01 2.25
N ASP A 177 23.98 14.00 2.86
CA ASP A 177 23.45 15.15 2.17
C ASP A 177 24.61 16.10 1.86
N HIS A 178 24.57 16.75 0.70
CA HIS A 178 25.46 17.87 0.36
C HIS A 178 26.97 17.62 0.58
N LEU A 179 27.48 16.42 0.31
CA LEU A 179 28.92 16.11 0.46
C LEU A 179 29.77 16.78 -0.64
N VAL A 180 30.22 18.00 -0.40
CA VAL A 180 30.98 18.80 -1.37
C VAL A 180 32.49 18.77 -1.14
N PRO A 181 33.32 18.85 -2.20
CA PRO A 181 34.77 18.94 -2.05
C PRO A 181 35.21 20.11 -1.16
N GLY A 182 36.15 19.85 -0.25
CA GLY A 182 36.71 20.86 0.66
C GLY A 182 35.88 21.15 1.91
N SER A 183 34.69 20.54 2.06
CA SER A 183 33.85 20.71 3.24
C SER A 183 34.43 20.02 4.49
N LYS A 184 33.91 20.38 5.66
CA LYS A 184 34.25 19.71 6.93
C LYS A 184 33.83 18.24 6.88
N GLU A 185 32.64 18.00 6.39
CA GLU A 185 32.00 16.69 6.25
C GLU A 185 32.85 15.76 5.38
N ARG A 186 33.35 16.27 4.24
CA ARG A 186 34.25 15.52 3.36
C ARG A 186 35.54 15.13 4.07
N ARG A 187 36.13 16.04 4.84
CA ARG A 187 37.36 15.76 5.62
C ARG A 187 37.14 14.65 6.64
N ILE A 188 36.00 14.67 7.35
CA ILE A 188 35.64 13.65 8.34
C ILE A 188 35.40 12.30 7.66
N ALA A 189 34.65 12.27 6.56
CA ALA A 189 34.43 11.05 5.78
C ALA A 189 35.76 10.44 5.29
N ASP A 190 36.64 11.26 4.71
CA ASP A 190 37.94 10.81 4.23
C ASP A 190 38.83 10.28 5.38
N GLU A 191 38.73 10.86 6.57
CA GLU A 191 39.44 10.40 7.76
C GLU A 191 38.90 9.06 8.27
N ALA A 192 37.58 8.91 8.34
CA ALA A 192 36.93 7.66 8.73
C ALA A 192 37.27 6.53 7.75
N LEU A 193 37.30 6.82 6.44
CA LEU A 193 37.73 5.89 5.40
C LEU A 193 39.19 5.45 5.57
N ARG A 194 40.11 6.37 5.88
CA ARG A 194 41.53 6.03 6.12
C ARG A 194 41.73 5.08 7.31
N ARG A 195 40.84 5.14 8.30
CA ARG A 195 40.88 4.29 9.50
C ARG A 195 40.20 2.93 9.29
N SER A 196 39.43 2.77 8.21
CA SER A 196 38.67 1.57 7.92
C SER A 196 39.46 0.63 6.99
N PRO A 197 39.26 -0.69 7.08
CA PRO A 197 39.86 -1.61 6.13
C PRO A 197 39.49 -1.26 4.68
N ALA A 198 40.47 -1.28 3.78
CA ALA A 198 40.28 -0.86 2.39
C ALA A 198 39.15 -1.66 1.72
N GLY A 199 38.27 -0.97 0.99
CA GLY A 199 37.15 -1.58 0.27
C GLY A 199 35.98 -2.06 1.15
N THR A 200 35.97 -1.76 2.45
CA THR A 200 34.87 -2.16 3.35
C THR A 200 33.85 -1.06 3.64
N VAL A 201 34.18 0.19 3.31
CA VAL A 201 33.33 1.36 3.50
C VAL A 201 33.29 2.20 2.22
N LEU A 202 32.10 2.65 1.83
CA LEU A 202 31.89 3.58 0.72
C LEU A 202 31.03 4.75 1.22
N VAL A 203 31.52 5.97 1.08
CA VAL A 203 30.77 7.19 1.41
C VAL A 203 30.44 7.93 0.14
N LEU A 204 29.15 8.12 -0.12
CA LEU A 204 28.61 8.91 -1.22
C LEU A 204 27.79 10.06 -0.69
N GLY A 205 27.64 11.11 -1.52
CA GLY A 205 26.68 12.15 -1.25
C GLY A 205 25.77 12.42 -2.45
N HIS A 206 24.61 13.01 -2.14
CA HIS A 206 23.67 13.48 -3.14
C HIS A 206 23.70 15.02 -3.27
N PRO A 207 23.34 15.58 -4.44
CA PRO A 207 23.52 17.02 -4.71
C PRO A 207 22.50 17.91 -3.99
N TYR A 208 21.52 17.32 -3.32
CA TYR A 208 20.45 18.04 -2.66
C TYR A 208 20.87 18.64 -1.33
N VAL A 209 20.20 19.73 -0.96
CA VAL A 209 20.33 20.33 0.38
C VAL A 209 19.67 19.43 1.43
N ASP A 210 18.61 18.72 1.03
CA ASP A 210 17.87 17.79 1.86
C ASP A 210 17.19 16.74 0.97
N VAL A 211 17.04 15.52 1.48
CA VAL A 211 16.41 14.40 0.77
C VAL A 211 15.01 14.70 0.22
N TRP A 212 14.27 15.65 0.80
CA TRP A 212 12.96 16.07 0.26
C TRP A 212 13.08 16.49 -1.21
N GLN A 213 14.16 17.17 -1.60
CA GLN A 213 14.37 17.62 -2.98
C GLN A 213 14.58 16.47 -3.97
N ALA A 214 14.92 15.28 -3.49
CA ALA A 214 15.07 14.10 -4.35
C ALA A 214 13.72 13.55 -4.82
N VAL A 215 12.60 13.96 -4.22
CA VAL A 215 11.27 13.66 -4.74
C VAL A 215 10.95 14.61 -5.89
N LYS A 216 10.52 14.08 -7.03
CA LYS A 216 10.18 14.90 -8.20
C LYS A 216 9.13 15.95 -7.86
N PRO A 217 9.34 17.23 -8.19
CA PRO A 217 8.40 18.33 -7.85
C PRO A 217 6.95 18.05 -8.25
N ALA A 218 6.75 17.46 -9.42
CA ALA A 218 5.43 17.14 -9.96
C ALA A 218 4.60 16.23 -9.05
N ARG A 219 5.23 15.44 -8.17
CA ARG A 219 4.54 14.55 -7.22
C ARG A 219 3.75 15.29 -6.16
N ILE A 220 4.15 16.52 -5.88
CA ILE A 220 3.50 17.41 -4.91
C ILE A 220 2.89 18.63 -5.60
N GLY A 221 2.66 18.55 -6.91
CA GLY A 221 2.01 19.61 -7.70
C GLY A 221 2.88 20.83 -7.98
N LEU A 222 4.21 20.67 -7.94
CA LEU A 222 5.16 21.74 -8.23
C LEU A 222 5.82 21.53 -9.59
N GLU A 223 6.17 22.62 -10.25
CA GLU A 223 7.05 22.58 -11.43
C GLU A 223 8.53 22.42 -11.02
N ARG A 224 8.92 23.07 -9.92
CA ARG A 224 10.26 23.00 -9.32
C ARG A 224 10.18 23.22 -7.81
N TRP A 225 11.16 22.71 -7.08
CA TRP A 225 11.31 23.02 -5.66
C TRP A 225 11.61 24.52 -5.47
N PRO A 226 11.01 25.18 -4.47
CA PRO A 226 11.39 26.54 -4.08
C PRO A 226 12.88 26.62 -3.69
N VAL A 227 13.50 27.75 -4.00
CA VAL A 227 14.88 28.03 -3.59
C VAL A 227 14.83 28.78 -2.27
N ILE A 228 15.42 28.20 -1.23
CA ILE A 228 15.47 28.80 0.11
C ILE A 228 16.80 29.54 0.28
N GLU A 229 16.73 30.77 0.79
CA GLU A 229 17.90 31.59 1.06
C GLU A 229 18.84 30.92 2.06
N ARG A 230 20.15 31.04 1.83
CA ARG A 230 21.17 30.53 2.73
C ARG A 230 21.01 31.13 4.14
N GLY A 231 21.20 30.31 5.17
CA GLY A 231 21.02 30.72 6.57
C GLY A 231 19.59 30.55 7.09
N THR A 232 18.61 30.29 6.23
CA THR A 232 17.27 29.85 6.65
C THR A 232 17.26 28.33 6.80
N GLU A 233 16.65 27.82 7.88
CA GLU A 233 16.40 26.38 8.02
C GLU A 233 15.54 25.88 6.85
N TRP A 234 16.11 24.96 6.08
CA TRP A 234 15.63 24.65 4.74
C TRP A 234 14.22 24.04 4.75
N LYS A 235 13.94 23.08 5.64
CA LYS A 235 12.63 22.40 5.70
C LYS A 235 11.51 23.39 6.03
N ARG A 236 11.67 24.21 7.06
CA ARG A 236 10.70 25.26 7.42
C ARG A 236 10.59 26.32 6.35
N GLY A 237 11.69 26.67 5.66
CA GLY A 237 11.66 27.55 4.49
C GLY A 237 10.74 27.02 3.41
N ILE A 238 10.91 25.75 3.02
CA ILE A 238 10.04 25.08 2.05
C ILE A 238 8.58 25.07 2.51
N LEU A 239 8.31 24.73 3.77
CA LEU A 239 6.93 24.71 4.27
C LEU A 239 6.26 26.08 4.17
N ARG A 240 6.98 27.17 4.48
CA ARG A 240 6.46 28.54 4.33
C ARG A 240 6.17 28.89 2.87
N GLU A 241 7.08 28.57 1.96
CA GLU A 241 6.89 28.78 0.51
C GLU A 241 5.68 27.99 -0.04
N LEU A 242 5.44 26.80 0.49
CA LEU A 242 4.29 25.97 0.11
C LEU A 242 2.98 26.34 0.84
N GLY A 243 3.01 27.33 1.74
CA GLY A 243 1.86 27.72 2.57
C GLY A 243 1.43 26.64 3.56
N TRP A 244 2.34 25.74 3.95
CA TRP A 244 2.08 24.67 4.92
C TRP A 244 2.49 25.10 6.34
N PRO A 245 1.91 24.50 7.39
CA PRO A 245 2.38 24.70 8.75
C PRO A 245 3.89 24.45 8.88
N ALA A 246 4.60 25.32 9.61
CA ALA A 246 6.08 25.33 9.68
C ALA A 246 6.64 25.72 11.06
N GLN A 247 5.82 25.67 12.11
CA GLN A 247 6.16 26.21 13.43
C GLN A 247 6.81 25.17 14.33
N THR A 248 6.46 23.90 14.18
CA THR A 248 6.86 22.82 15.08
C THR A 248 7.63 21.70 14.36
N ALA A 249 8.30 20.84 15.11
CA ALA A 249 8.94 19.65 14.53
C ALA A 249 7.87 18.66 14.01
N GLU A 250 6.71 18.62 14.65
CA GLU A 250 5.55 17.83 14.24
C GLU A 250 5.00 18.32 12.90
N ASP A 251 5.02 19.63 12.62
CA ASP A 251 4.68 20.17 11.30
C ASP A 251 5.61 19.63 10.21
N VAL A 252 6.92 19.63 10.48
CA VAL A 252 7.94 19.10 9.57
C VAL A 252 7.71 17.60 9.33
N GLY A 253 7.45 16.83 10.39
CA GLY A 253 7.15 15.40 10.28
C GLY A 253 5.88 15.12 9.48
N ARG A 254 4.79 15.86 9.72
CA ARG A 254 3.54 15.72 8.94
C ARG A 254 3.73 16.05 7.48
N ALA A 255 4.48 17.10 7.18
CA ALA A 255 4.78 17.47 5.81
C ALA A 255 5.64 16.42 5.11
N TRP A 256 6.64 15.84 5.81
CA TRP A 256 7.40 14.73 5.27
C TRP A 256 6.51 13.53 4.96
N GLN A 257 5.64 13.11 5.87
CA GLN A 257 4.71 12.00 5.62
C GLN A 257 3.80 12.28 4.41
N ARG A 258 3.36 13.54 4.25
CA ARG A 258 2.59 13.96 3.07
C ARG A 258 3.41 13.81 1.78
N ILE A 259 4.67 14.26 1.75
CA ILE A 259 5.57 14.16 0.60
C ILE A 259 5.87 12.68 0.30
N LEU A 260 6.31 11.92 1.31
CA LEU A 260 6.64 10.50 1.21
C LEU A 260 5.43 9.67 0.73
N GLY A 261 4.20 10.05 1.11
CA GLY A 261 2.96 9.42 0.63
C GLY A 261 2.75 9.54 -0.88
N THR A 262 3.38 10.52 -1.54
CA THR A 262 3.29 10.70 -3.00
C THR A 262 4.26 9.84 -3.80
N VAL A 263 5.31 9.30 -3.15
CA VAL A 263 6.29 8.41 -3.77
C VAL A 263 5.70 7.01 -3.86
N ARG A 264 5.65 6.42 -5.06
CA ARG A 264 5.11 5.08 -5.29
C ARG A 264 6.17 4.11 -5.76
N THR A 265 7.10 4.60 -6.57
CA THR A 265 8.20 3.83 -7.15
C THR A 265 9.43 4.72 -7.31
N TYR A 266 10.58 4.12 -7.62
CA TYR A 266 11.82 4.81 -7.96
C TYR A 266 11.63 5.90 -9.04
N ALA A 267 10.66 5.72 -9.96
CA ALA A 267 10.39 6.67 -11.03
C ALA A 267 9.87 8.03 -10.53
N ASP A 268 9.41 8.12 -9.28
CA ASP A 268 8.97 9.36 -8.64
C ASP A 268 10.14 10.14 -8.00
N LEU A 269 11.36 9.61 -8.06
CA LEU A 269 12.57 10.24 -7.54
C LEU A 269 13.47 10.76 -8.65
N GLU A 270 14.30 11.73 -8.31
CA GLU A 270 15.29 12.29 -9.20
C GLU A 270 16.44 11.31 -9.49
N PRO A 271 16.89 11.18 -10.76
CA PRO A 271 17.93 10.22 -11.13
C PRO A 271 19.25 10.34 -10.36
N SER A 272 19.58 11.56 -9.90
CA SER A 272 20.83 11.80 -9.18
C SER A 272 20.87 11.12 -7.81
N LEU A 273 19.72 10.96 -7.14
CA LEU A 273 19.63 10.16 -5.91
C LEU A 273 19.66 8.66 -6.25
N LEU A 274 18.87 8.25 -7.26
CA LEU A 274 18.78 6.85 -7.67
C LEU A 274 20.17 6.26 -7.93
N GLY A 275 20.98 6.93 -8.76
CA GLY A 275 22.33 6.45 -9.08
C GLY A 275 23.23 6.26 -7.86
N ARG A 276 23.10 7.11 -6.83
CA ARG A 276 23.87 6.99 -5.59
C ARG A 276 23.42 5.83 -4.73
N VAL A 277 22.10 5.63 -4.61
CA VAL A 277 21.55 4.52 -3.83
C VAL A 277 21.89 3.18 -4.50
N GLU A 278 21.75 3.07 -5.81
CA GLU A 278 22.16 1.87 -6.56
C GLU A 278 23.66 1.59 -6.41
N GLU A 279 24.52 2.61 -6.49
CA GLU A 279 25.97 2.48 -6.26
C GLU A 279 26.29 1.94 -4.86
N LEU A 280 25.56 2.39 -3.83
CA LEU A 280 25.70 1.83 -2.47
C LEU A 280 25.20 0.39 -2.38
N ILE A 281 24.06 0.07 -3.00
CA ILE A 281 23.49 -1.28 -3.00
C ILE A 281 24.46 -2.26 -3.65
N ASP A 282 24.97 -1.93 -4.84
CA ASP A 282 25.97 -2.74 -5.53
C ASP A 282 27.21 -2.96 -4.64
N PHE A 283 27.68 -1.91 -3.98
CA PHE A 283 28.84 -1.99 -3.09
C PHE A 283 28.62 -2.94 -1.90
N VAL A 284 27.48 -2.83 -1.20
CA VAL A 284 27.20 -3.60 0.02
C VAL A 284 26.70 -5.02 -0.25
N THR A 285 26.30 -5.32 -1.48
CA THR A 285 25.82 -6.63 -1.91
C THR A 285 26.79 -7.39 -2.80
N ALA A 286 27.92 -6.79 -3.17
CA ALA A 286 29.00 -7.47 -3.88
C ALA A 286 29.47 -8.75 -3.13
N PRO A 287 29.88 -9.81 -3.87
CA PRO A 287 30.37 -11.07 -3.28
C PRO A 287 31.63 -10.93 -2.42
#